data_AF-A0A816VHM3-F1
#
_entry.id   AF-A0A816VHM3-F1
#
_cell.length_a   1.000
_cell.length_b   1.000
_cell.length_c   1.000
_cell.angle_alpha   90.00
_cell.angle_beta   90.00
_cell.angle_gamma   90.00
#
_symmetry.space_group_name_H-M   'P 1'
#
loop_
_entity.id
_entity.type
_entity.pdbx_description
1 polymer ?
#
loop_
_entity_poly.entity_id
_entity_poly.type
_entity_poly.pdbx_seq_one_letter_code
_entity_poly.pdbx_strand_id
1 'polypeptide(L)'
;MRRILTYAQIENRFESFIYGQNDEPNRPPPVRQKHLVNNLISGSAAQKLLLFQVLPLIFYDVIDRLNDLMWIYKCLREIVSIVFSTKIRKSWLPYLSSLTNSFHSLMLDKLPDQITAKVHFITHYPELIRRNGPPRNYWCQRFEGKHLYFKKLALRSSNFKNISFTLAKRHQLRLSWLLSHDCFYNLNDKSISTKFIKALELPIDTKRLLVRHKFDYPVYEECQTLIHNHVKFMRNSVFITKLLYQEEIPEFVLLRHILKVEKSWILIVQHLQTVSFDETLWSYEISYLEQLSVMNLDECINILPHVLDIYSLNDAYFVNVLTRLTV
;
A
#
# COMPACT_ATOMS: atom_id res chain seq x y z
N MET A 1 1.44 -5.72 -33.46
CA MET A 1 0.63 -5.55 -32.23
C MET A 1 -0.52 -4.58 -32.54
N ARG A 2 -1.79 -4.98 -32.36
CA ARG A 2 -2.97 -4.17 -32.67
C ARG A 2 -3.16 -3.09 -31.59
N ARG A 3 -3.32 -1.82 -31.97
CA ARG A 3 -3.64 -0.75 -31.01
C ARG A 3 -5.09 -0.87 -30.56
N ILE A 4 -5.31 -1.01 -29.25
CA ILE A 4 -6.63 -1.18 -28.64
C ILE A 4 -7.25 0.17 -28.26
N LEU A 5 -6.40 1.13 -27.86
CA LEU A 5 -6.78 2.48 -27.45
C LEU A 5 -5.90 3.53 -28.14
N THR A 6 -6.44 4.73 -28.30
CA THR A 6 -5.67 5.92 -28.69
C THR A 6 -4.91 6.49 -27.50
N TYR A 7 -3.90 7.33 -27.76
CA TYR A 7 -3.15 8.01 -26.69
C TYR A 7 -4.04 8.91 -25.83
N ALA A 8 -4.97 9.65 -26.46
CA ALA A 8 -5.93 10.49 -25.73
C ALA A 8 -6.86 9.68 -24.82
N GLN A 9 -7.29 8.49 -25.26
CA GLN A 9 -8.10 7.59 -24.41
C GLN A 9 -7.31 7.09 -23.20
N ILE A 10 -6.02 6.78 -23.38
CA ILE A 10 -5.15 6.39 -22.27
C ILE A 10 -5.00 7.57 -21.29
N GLU A 11 -4.63 8.75 -21.79
CA GLU A 11 -4.46 9.97 -20.98
C GLU A 11 -5.72 10.29 -20.14
N ASN A 12 -6.90 10.29 -20.77
CA ASN A 12 -8.16 10.57 -20.09
C ASN A 12 -8.44 9.56 -18.96
N ARG A 13 -8.11 8.28 -19.13
CA ARG A 13 -8.28 7.28 -18.07
C ARG A 13 -7.41 7.56 -16.85
N PHE A 14 -6.15 7.94 -17.06
CA PHE A 14 -5.26 8.29 -15.95
C PHE A 14 -5.70 9.56 -15.19
N GLU A 15 -6.31 10.51 -15.92
CA GLU A 15 -6.80 11.76 -15.33
C GLU A 15 -8.11 11.57 -14.56
N SER A 16 -9.03 10.77 -15.13
CA SER A 16 -10.35 10.49 -14.55
C SER A 16 -10.37 9.42 -13.46
N PHE A 17 -9.34 8.56 -13.39
CA PHE A 17 -9.25 7.55 -12.33
C PHE A 17 -9.15 8.20 -10.95
N ILE A 18 -10.05 7.80 -10.05
CA ILE A 18 -10.11 8.27 -8.67
C ILE A 18 -9.20 7.40 -7.82
N TYR A 19 -8.09 7.96 -7.35
CA TYR A 19 -7.19 7.29 -6.43
C TYR A 19 -7.72 7.39 -5.00
N GLY A 20 -7.49 6.34 -4.23
CA GLY A 20 -7.82 6.35 -2.81
C GLY A 20 -6.96 7.35 -2.02
N GLN A 21 -7.43 7.74 -0.84
CA GLN A 21 -6.77 8.77 -0.04
C GLN A 21 -5.37 8.38 0.43
N ASN A 22 -5.10 7.07 0.60
CA ASN A 22 -3.80 6.57 1.03
C ASN A 22 -2.84 6.51 -0.17
N ASP A 23 -3.38 6.29 -1.36
CA ASP A 23 -2.64 6.20 -2.62
C ASP A 23 -2.39 7.55 -3.32
N GLU A 24 -3.21 8.58 -3.05
CA GLU A 24 -3.09 9.92 -3.64
C GLU A 24 -1.67 10.55 -3.54
N PRO A 25 -0.93 10.45 -2.41
CA PRO A 25 0.44 10.96 -2.33
C PRO A 25 1.43 10.32 -3.32
N ASN A 26 1.11 9.11 -3.78
CA ASN A 26 1.88 8.34 -4.74
C ASN A 26 1.20 8.28 -6.12
N ARG A 27 0.22 9.14 -6.39
CA ARG A 27 -0.46 9.23 -7.69
C ARG A 27 0.58 9.29 -8.83
N PRO A 28 0.48 8.40 -9.84
CA PRO A 28 1.40 8.41 -10.97
C PRO A 28 1.33 9.74 -11.73
N PRO A 29 2.45 10.23 -12.29
CA PRO A 29 2.42 11.42 -13.13
C PRO A 29 1.61 11.13 -14.42
N PRO A 30 1.02 12.17 -15.04
CA PRO A 30 0.27 12.00 -16.28
C PRO A 30 1.08 11.31 -17.39
N VAL A 31 0.48 10.29 -18.00
CA VAL A 31 1.12 9.49 -19.06
C VAL A 31 0.91 10.16 -20.41
N ARG A 32 1.86 11.00 -20.82
CA ARG A 32 1.80 11.73 -22.10
C ARG A 32 2.22 10.84 -23.29
N GLN A 33 1.72 11.14 -24.49
CA GLN A 33 2.10 10.46 -25.75
C GLN A 33 3.62 10.24 -25.91
N LYS A 34 4.47 11.25 -25.62
CA LYS A 34 5.94 11.13 -25.72
C LYS A 34 6.55 10.03 -24.85
N HIS A 35 5.92 9.72 -23.71
CA HIS A 35 6.35 8.66 -22.80
C HIS A 35 6.08 7.28 -23.42
N LEU A 36 4.92 7.15 -24.08
CA LEU A 36 4.48 5.91 -24.71
C LEU A 36 5.25 5.60 -25.99
N VAL A 37 5.62 6.62 -26.78
CA VAL A 37 6.47 6.43 -27.97
C VAL A 37 7.87 5.92 -27.60
N ASN A 38 8.40 6.35 -26.47
CA ASN A 38 9.75 5.98 -26.02
C ASN A 38 9.76 4.74 -25.09
N ASN A 39 8.62 4.08 -24.85
CA ASN A 39 8.46 2.98 -23.89
C ASN A 39 8.97 3.33 -22.46
N LEU A 40 8.79 4.59 -22.04
CA LEU A 40 9.27 5.09 -20.76
C LEU A 40 8.12 5.67 -19.94
N ILE A 41 7.81 5.03 -18.81
CA ILE A 41 6.87 5.58 -17.82
C ILE A 41 7.68 6.39 -16.80
N SER A 42 7.33 7.67 -16.64
CA SER A 42 7.94 8.57 -15.65
C SER A 42 7.39 8.32 -14.24
N GLY A 43 8.08 8.83 -13.22
CA GLY A 43 7.67 8.74 -11.82
C GLY A 43 8.68 8.02 -10.92
N SER A 44 8.49 8.19 -9.62
CA SER A 44 9.26 7.52 -8.57
C SER A 44 8.92 6.03 -8.50
N ALA A 45 9.73 5.26 -7.75
CA ALA A 45 9.46 3.83 -7.53
C ALA A 45 8.08 3.57 -6.90
N ALA A 46 7.67 4.39 -5.93
CA ALA A 46 6.35 4.27 -5.29
C ALA A 46 5.20 4.56 -6.28
N GLN A 47 5.34 5.59 -7.12
CA GLN A 47 4.36 5.92 -8.16
C GLN A 47 4.22 4.80 -9.20
N LYS A 48 5.34 4.20 -9.61
CA LYS A 48 5.33 3.07 -10.56
C LYS A 48 4.73 1.82 -9.95
N LEU A 49 4.98 1.57 -8.67
CA LEU A 49 4.40 0.43 -7.95
C LEU A 49 2.88 0.60 -7.78
N LEU A 50 2.42 1.80 -7.44
CA LEU A 50 0.98 2.11 -7.39
C LEU A 50 0.36 1.91 -8.77
N LEU A 51 0.94 2.49 -9.83
CA LEU A 51 0.47 2.26 -11.19
C LEU A 51 0.39 0.76 -11.50
N PHE A 52 1.43 0.01 -11.19
CA PHE A 52 1.46 -1.43 -11.41
C PHE A 52 0.34 -2.16 -10.64
N GLN A 53 -0.08 -1.67 -9.47
CA GLN A 53 -1.20 -2.23 -8.70
C GLN A 53 -2.57 -1.92 -9.31
N VAL A 54 -2.82 -0.64 -9.62
CA VAL A 54 -4.14 -0.19 -10.06
C VAL A 54 -4.32 -0.26 -11.58
N LEU A 55 -3.30 -0.67 -12.34
CA LEU A 55 -3.38 -0.80 -13.80
C LEU A 55 -4.63 -1.55 -14.27
N PRO A 56 -4.99 -2.70 -13.68
CA PRO A 56 -6.17 -3.44 -14.11
C PRO A 56 -7.48 -2.66 -13.89
N LEU A 57 -7.55 -1.90 -12.79
CA LEU A 57 -8.71 -1.07 -12.44
C LEU A 57 -8.86 0.12 -13.41
N ILE A 58 -7.75 0.74 -13.83
CA ILE A 58 -7.77 1.85 -14.81
C ILE A 58 -8.27 1.38 -16.19
N PHE A 59 -7.98 0.14 -16.56
CA PHE A 59 -8.23 -0.42 -17.88
C PHE A 59 -9.27 -1.56 -17.88
N TYR A 60 -10.13 -1.61 -16.86
CA TYR A 60 -11.02 -2.74 -16.58
C TYR A 60 -11.89 -3.19 -17.77
N ASP A 61 -12.39 -2.26 -18.58
CA ASP A 61 -13.30 -2.53 -19.72
C ASP A 61 -12.56 -3.01 -20.98
N VAL A 62 -11.23 -2.94 -20.99
CA VAL A 62 -10.41 -3.31 -22.15
C VAL A 62 -9.39 -4.39 -21.85
N ILE A 63 -9.24 -4.76 -20.58
CA ILE A 63 -8.15 -5.60 -20.08
C ILE A 63 -8.22 -7.02 -20.65
N ASP A 64 -9.41 -7.56 -20.88
CA ASP A 64 -9.60 -8.89 -21.46
C ASP A 64 -9.06 -8.98 -22.89
N ARG A 65 -8.97 -7.85 -23.60
CA ARG A 65 -8.42 -7.77 -24.96
C ARG A 65 -6.89 -7.87 -24.98
N LEU A 66 -6.23 -7.83 -23.83
CA LEU A 66 -4.77 -7.91 -23.69
C LEU A 66 -4.24 -9.33 -23.44
N ASN A 67 -5.12 -10.33 -23.35
CA ASN A 67 -4.89 -11.76 -23.05
C ASN A 67 -3.43 -12.18 -22.76
N ASP A 68 -2.57 -12.37 -23.78
CA ASP A 68 -1.16 -12.77 -23.62
C ASP A 68 -0.33 -11.86 -22.70
N LEU A 69 -0.50 -10.53 -22.81
CA LEU A 69 0.18 -9.55 -21.96
C LEU A 69 -0.36 -9.59 -20.53
N MET A 70 -1.63 -9.96 -20.36
CA MET A 70 -2.22 -10.12 -19.04
C MET A 70 -1.66 -11.33 -18.31
N TRP A 71 -1.30 -12.41 -19.00
CA TRP A 71 -0.61 -13.54 -18.34
C TRP A 71 0.76 -13.14 -17.79
N ILE A 72 1.54 -12.38 -18.56
CA ILE A 72 2.83 -11.83 -18.10
C ILE A 72 2.61 -10.94 -16.87
N TYR A 73 1.61 -10.06 -16.94
CA TYR A 73 1.26 -9.18 -15.84
C TYR A 73 0.84 -9.96 -14.58
N LYS A 74 -0.07 -10.94 -14.70
CA LYS A 74 -0.53 -11.78 -13.58
C LYS A 74 0.63 -12.57 -12.94
N CYS A 75 1.48 -13.20 -13.74
CA CYS A 75 2.68 -13.87 -13.23
C CYS A 75 3.59 -12.90 -12.46
N LEU A 76 3.84 -11.71 -13.01
CA LEU A 76 4.64 -10.70 -12.33
C LEU A 76 3.97 -10.18 -11.05
N ARG A 77 2.65 -10.00 -11.06
CA ARG A 77 1.87 -9.60 -9.88
C ARG A 77 2.02 -10.59 -8.75
N GLU A 78 1.95 -11.87 -9.07
CA GLU A 78 2.09 -12.92 -8.07
C GLU A 78 3.51 -13.01 -7.51
N ILE A 79 4.54 -12.91 -8.37
CA ILE A 79 5.94 -12.82 -7.95
C ILE A 79 6.13 -11.63 -7.01
N VAL A 80 5.64 -10.45 -7.41
CA VAL A 80 5.72 -9.22 -6.60
C VAL A 80 5.01 -9.41 -5.27
N SER A 81 3.85 -10.09 -5.24
CA SER A 81 3.12 -10.32 -3.99
C SER A 81 3.93 -11.11 -2.97
N ILE A 82 4.65 -12.16 -3.41
CA ILE A 82 5.50 -12.97 -2.55
C ILE A 82 6.74 -12.17 -2.13
N VAL A 83 7.42 -11.52 -3.07
CA VAL A 83 8.68 -10.79 -2.85
C VAL A 83 8.51 -9.58 -1.92
N PHE A 84 7.37 -8.91 -1.98
CA PHE A 84 7.07 -7.75 -1.12
C PHE A 84 6.53 -8.14 0.26
N SER A 85 6.25 -9.43 0.49
CA SER A 85 5.76 -9.91 1.79
C SER A 85 6.82 -9.71 2.88
N THR A 86 6.37 -9.29 4.07
CA THR A 86 7.25 -9.09 5.24
C THR A 86 7.73 -10.42 5.83
N LYS A 87 6.93 -11.46 5.69
CA LYS A 87 7.19 -12.85 6.07
C LYS A 87 7.01 -13.73 4.85
N ILE A 88 7.90 -14.70 4.64
CA ILE A 88 7.82 -15.65 3.53
C ILE A 88 7.98 -17.06 4.08
N ARG A 89 7.00 -17.92 3.78
CA ARG A 89 7.06 -19.34 4.15
C ARG A 89 8.02 -20.08 3.21
N LYS A 90 8.87 -20.96 3.75
CA LYS A 90 9.77 -21.78 2.93
C LYS A 90 9.00 -22.69 1.94
N SER A 91 7.79 -23.09 2.29
CA SER A 91 6.89 -23.86 1.41
C SER A 91 6.48 -23.12 0.14
N TRP A 92 6.57 -21.78 0.12
CA TRP A 92 6.27 -20.98 -1.07
C TRP A 92 7.43 -20.95 -2.08
N LEU A 93 8.66 -21.33 -1.69
CA LEU A 93 9.83 -21.20 -2.54
C LEU A 93 9.81 -22.09 -3.79
N PRO A 94 9.37 -23.37 -3.72
CA PRO A 94 9.18 -24.17 -4.94
C PRO A 94 8.19 -23.53 -5.90
N TYR A 95 7.08 -22.99 -5.37
CA TYR A 95 6.08 -22.31 -6.17
C TYR A 95 6.62 -21.02 -6.81
N LEU A 96 7.34 -20.19 -6.05
CA LEU A 96 8.02 -19.01 -6.56
C LEU A 96 9.04 -19.38 -7.66
N SER A 97 9.74 -20.50 -7.53
CA SER A 97 10.65 -20.99 -8.57
C SER A 97 9.91 -21.29 -9.87
N SER A 98 8.81 -22.04 -9.80
CA SER A 98 7.95 -22.30 -10.95
C SER A 98 7.38 -21.02 -11.57
N LEU A 99 6.93 -20.07 -10.75
CA LEU A 99 6.42 -18.77 -11.20
C LEU A 99 7.48 -17.94 -11.93
N THR A 100 8.67 -17.81 -11.36
CA THR A 100 9.75 -17.00 -11.94
C THR A 100 10.26 -17.58 -13.25
N ASN A 101 10.33 -18.91 -13.37
CA ASN A 101 10.64 -19.59 -14.63
C ASN A 101 9.52 -19.40 -15.67
N SER A 102 8.26 -19.51 -15.26
CA SER A 102 7.11 -19.29 -16.15
C SER A 102 7.09 -17.85 -16.68
N PHE A 103 7.30 -16.87 -15.80
CA PHE A 103 7.42 -15.45 -16.16
C PHE A 103 8.57 -15.23 -17.17
N HIS A 104 9.74 -15.80 -16.91
CA HIS A 104 10.88 -15.67 -17.82
C HIS A 104 10.60 -16.27 -19.20
N SER A 105 10.00 -17.47 -19.26
CA SER A 105 9.60 -18.11 -20.52
C SER A 105 8.54 -17.32 -21.28
N LEU A 106 7.52 -16.79 -20.59
CA LEU A 106 6.50 -15.94 -21.21
C LEU A 106 7.08 -14.64 -21.76
N MET A 107 8.03 -14.03 -21.04
CA MET A 107 8.74 -12.85 -21.53
C MET A 107 9.55 -13.17 -22.79
N LEU A 108 10.22 -14.33 -22.85
CA LEU A 108 11.00 -14.75 -24.03
C LEU A 108 10.11 -15.01 -25.24
N ASP A 109 8.96 -15.66 -25.03
CA ASP A 109 8.02 -16.01 -26.11
C ASP A 109 7.30 -14.77 -26.67
N LYS A 110 6.77 -13.92 -25.78
CA LYS A 110 5.87 -12.82 -26.19
C LYS A 110 6.57 -11.48 -26.35
N LEU A 111 7.68 -11.24 -25.65
CA LEU A 111 8.41 -9.97 -25.62
C LEU A 111 9.94 -10.19 -25.68
N PRO A 112 10.48 -10.94 -26.67
CA PRO A 112 11.89 -11.31 -26.73
C PRO A 112 12.84 -10.10 -26.71
N ASP A 113 12.45 -8.99 -27.35
CA ASP A 113 13.26 -7.77 -27.43
C ASP A 113 13.30 -6.96 -26.11
N GLN A 114 12.52 -7.35 -25.09
CA GLN A 114 12.41 -6.66 -23.80
C GLN A 114 13.08 -7.44 -22.66
N ILE A 115 13.83 -8.50 -22.97
CA ILE A 115 14.57 -9.28 -21.98
C ILE A 115 15.78 -8.49 -21.49
N THR A 116 15.71 -8.06 -20.24
CA THR A 116 16.83 -7.39 -19.56
C THR A 116 17.46 -8.31 -18.53
N ALA A 117 18.67 -7.98 -18.08
CA ALA A 117 19.31 -8.68 -16.96
C ALA A 117 18.41 -8.75 -15.70
N LYS A 118 17.54 -7.75 -15.48
CA LYS A 118 16.58 -7.74 -14.37
C LYS A 118 15.53 -8.85 -14.51
N VAL A 119 15.06 -9.11 -15.73
CA VAL A 119 14.11 -10.21 -16.02
C VAL A 119 14.77 -11.55 -15.72
N HIS A 120 16.03 -11.72 -16.13
CA HIS A 120 16.80 -12.91 -15.77
C HIS A 120 17.01 -13.04 -14.25
N PHE A 121 17.39 -11.95 -13.57
CA PHE A 121 17.68 -12.01 -12.12
C PHE A 121 16.48 -12.43 -11.26
N ILE A 122 15.25 -12.25 -11.75
CA ILE A 122 14.05 -12.71 -11.06
C ILE A 122 14.07 -14.24 -10.83
N THR A 123 14.66 -15.04 -11.72
CA THR A 123 14.74 -16.51 -11.56
C THR A 123 15.59 -16.94 -10.37
N HIS A 124 16.48 -16.07 -9.87
CA HIS A 124 17.32 -16.34 -8.70
C HIS A 124 16.66 -15.96 -7.37
N TYR A 125 15.51 -15.29 -7.38
CA TYR A 125 14.82 -14.86 -6.15
C TYR A 125 14.48 -16.00 -5.18
N PRO A 126 13.99 -17.17 -5.61
CA PRO A 126 13.72 -18.28 -4.69
C PRO A 126 14.94 -18.66 -3.86
N GLU A 127 16.12 -18.74 -4.49
CA GLU A 127 17.37 -19.10 -3.83
C GLU A 127 17.90 -17.99 -2.93
N LEU A 128 17.81 -16.73 -3.38
CA LEU A 128 18.19 -15.57 -2.58
C LEU A 128 17.33 -15.47 -1.32
N ILE A 129 16.03 -15.73 -1.43
CA ILE A 129 15.11 -15.73 -0.29
C ILE A 129 15.39 -16.91 0.64
N ARG A 130 15.70 -18.09 0.09
CA ARG A 130 16.07 -19.26 0.88
C ARG A 130 17.28 -18.99 1.79
N ARG A 131 18.28 -18.27 1.27
CA ARG A 131 19.54 -17.97 1.98
C ARG A 131 19.43 -16.76 2.90
N ASN A 132 18.79 -15.68 2.45
CA ASN A 132 18.84 -14.37 3.10
C ASN A 132 17.50 -13.95 3.74
N GLY A 133 16.44 -14.73 3.56
CA GLY A 133 15.09 -14.37 4.00
C GLY A 133 14.39 -13.35 3.08
N PRO A 134 13.34 -12.68 3.57
CA PRO A 134 12.53 -11.77 2.74
C PRO A 134 13.32 -10.62 2.10
N PRO A 135 13.13 -10.33 0.79
CA PRO A 135 13.89 -9.30 0.07
C PRO A 135 13.75 -7.89 0.63
N ARG A 136 12.62 -7.62 1.28
CA ARG A 136 12.33 -6.35 1.96
C ARG A 136 13.37 -5.99 3.03
N ASN A 137 14.08 -6.96 3.59
CA ASN A 137 15.07 -6.71 4.64
C ASN A 137 16.42 -6.21 4.09
N TYR A 138 16.72 -6.46 2.82
CA TYR A 138 17.99 -6.09 2.20
C TYR A 138 17.84 -5.22 0.94
N TRP A 139 16.65 -4.75 0.63
CA TRP A 139 16.43 -3.81 -0.46
C TRP A 139 16.98 -2.39 -0.19
N CYS A 140 17.26 -1.65 -1.25
CA CYS A 140 17.91 -0.34 -1.14
C CYS A 140 16.96 0.85 -0.88
N GLN A 141 15.64 0.63 -0.85
CA GLN A 141 14.65 1.72 -0.84
C GLN A 141 14.78 2.66 0.38
N ARG A 142 15.09 2.12 1.57
CA ARG A 142 15.31 2.94 2.78
C ARG A 142 16.61 3.74 2.71
N PHE A 143 17.67 3.16 2.15
CA PHE A 143 18.94 3.85 1.95
C PHE A 143 18.80 5.00 0.95
N GLU A 144 18.11 4.76 -0.17
CA GLU A 144 17.80 5.79 -1.17
C GLU A 144 16.96 6.93 -0.58
N GLY A 145 15.94 6.60 0.23
CA GLY A 145 15.14 7.57 0.95
C GLY A 145 15.99 8.43 1.92
N LYS A 146 16.95 7.83 2.63
CA LYS A 146 17.87 8.56 3.51
C LYS A 146 18.79 9.50 2.70
N HIS A 147 19.26 9.08 1.53
CA HIS A 147 20.08 9.92 0.65
C HIS A 147 19.36 11.17 0.16
N LEU A 148 18.03 11.16 0.03
CA LEU A 148 17.25 12.34 -0.37
C LEU A 148 17.46 13.54 0.58
N TYR A 149 17.59 13.30 1.89
CA TYR A 149 17.91 14.34 2.87
C TYR A 149 19.23 15.04 2.53
N PHE A 150 20.27 14.26 2.28
CA PHE A 150 21.60 14.79 1.97
C PHE A 150 21.62 15.53 0.64
N LYS A 151 20.95 15.01 -0.40
CA LYS A 151 20.82 15.68 -1.71
C LYS A 151 20.13 17.06 -1.56
N LYS A 152 19.00 17.11 -0.85
CA LYS A 152 18.29 18.38 -0.58
C LYS A 152 19.14 19.36 0.21
N LEU A 153 19.88 18.86 1.21
CA LEU A 153 20.73 19.71 2.02
C LEU A 153 21.91 20.29 1.22
N ALA A 154 22.57 19.47 0.39
CA ALA A 154 23.66 19.92 -0.45
C ALA A 154 23.22 21.06 -1.37
N LEU A 155 22.09 20.87 -2.07
CA LEU A 155 21.49 21.87 -2.95
C LEU A 155 21.15 23.18 -2.22
N ARG A 156 20.58 23.12 -1.01
CA ARG A 156 20.19 24.31 -0.24
C ARG A 156 21.36 25.03 0.41
N SER A 157 22.40 24.29 0.79
CA SER A 157 23.55 24.85 1.50
C SER A 157 24.40 25.74 0.60
N SER A 158 24.37 25.50 -0.73
CA SER A 158 25.19 26.18 -1.74
C SER A 158 26.68 26.30 -1.38
N ASN A 159 27.18 25.43 -0.49
CA ASN A 159 28.56 25.39 -0.04
C ASN A 159 29.27 24.21 -0.68
N PHE A 160 30.18 24.50 -1.60
CA PHE A 160 30.95 23.50 -2.33
C PHE A 160 32.28 23.14 -1.64
N LYS A 161 32.68 23.90 -0.60
CA LYS A 161 33.91 23.62 0.14
C LYS A 161 33.64 22.60 1.24
N ASN A 162 34.24 21.43 1.12
CA ASN A 162 34.10 20.32 2.07
C ASN A 162 32.62 19.97 2.38
N ILE A 163 31.87 19.67 1.31
CA ILE A 163 30.45 19.33 1.39
C ILE A 163 30.19 18.17 2.35
N SER A 164 31.05 17.16 2.36
CA SER A 164 30.95 15.99 3.24
C SER A 164 30.92 16.39 4.72
N PHE A 165 31.81 17.30 5.15
CA PHE A 165 31.81 17.81 6.51
C PHE A 165 30.52 18.56 6.84
N THR A 166 30.05 19.42 5.94
CA THR A 166 28.80 20.18 6.13
C THR A 166 27.60 19.25 6.28
N LEU A 167 27.48 18.25 5.40
CA LEU A 167 26.41 17.25 5.42
C LEU A 167 26.46 16.42 6.72
N ALA A 168 27.65 15.94 7.10
CA ALA A 168 27.85 15.17 8.32
C ALA A 168 27.48 15.99 9.57
N LYS A 169 28.01 17.22 9.70
CA LYS A 169 27.74 18.10 10.84
C LYS A 169 26.25 18.39 10.99
N ARG A 170 25.55 18.73 9.91
CA ARG A 170 24.11 18.99 9.97
C ARG A 170 23.28 17.74 10.26
N HIS A 171 23.70 16.58 9.75
CA HIS A 171 23.07 15.31 10.11
C HIS A 171 23.25 14.99 11.60
N GLN A 172 24.45 15.18 12.16
CA GLN A 172 24.72 14.96 13.59
C GLN A 172 23.90 15.91 14.47
N LEU A 173 23.83 17.20 14.12
CA LEU A 173 22.99 18.17 14.86
C LEU A 173 21.50 17.79 14.81
N ARG A 174 21.01 17.37 13.64
CA ARG A 174 19.62 16.89 13.51
C ARG A 174 19.38 15.64 14.36
N LEU A 175 20.31 14.70 14.37
CA LEU A 175 20.20 13.48 15.16
C LEU A 175 20.21 13.80 16.66
N SER A 176 21.12 14.67 17.11
CA SER A 176 21.17 15.15 18.49
C SER A 176 19.84 15.78 18.91
N TRP A 177 19.26 16.65 18.07
CA TRP A 177 17.93 17.23 18.32
C TRP A 177 16.82 16.18 18.39
N LEU A 178 16.82 15.21 17.46
CA LEU A 178 15.83 14.13 17.43
C LEU A 178 15.91 13.24 18.69
N LEU A 179 17.12 12.98 19.18
CA LEU A 179 17.37 12.16 20.37
C LEU A 179 17.18 12.92 21.69
N SER A 180 17.38 14.25 21.69
CA SER A 180 17.22 15.09 22.89
C SER A 180 15.76 15.43 23.19
N HIS A 181 14.89 15.36 22.18
CA HIS A 181 13.46 15.37 22.38
C HIS A 181 13.02 13.92 22.58
N ASP A 182 12.03 13.68 23.44
CA ASP A 182 11.37 12.38 23.52
C ASP A 182 10.80 11.91 22.17
N CYS A 183 10.83 12.72 21.10
CA CYS A 183 10.48 12.35 19.72
C CYS A 183 11.07 11.02 19.19
N PHE A 184 12.17 10.50 19.76
CA PHE A 184 12.72 9.20 19.35
C PHE A 184 12.16 8.00 20.14
N TYR A 185 11.72 8.22 21.38
CA TYR A 185 11.26 7.17 22.31
C TYR A 185 9.77 7.28 22.66
N ASN A 186 9.14 8.43 22.44
CA ASN A 186 7.69 8.58 22.50
C ASN A 186 7.09 7.90 21.28
N LEU A 187 6.71 6.64 21.52
CA LEU A 187 5.63 5.94 20.82
C LEU A 187 4.27 6.64 20.99
N ASN A 188 4.21 7.80 21.65
CA ASN A 188 2.98 8.53 21.88
C ASN A 188 2.26 8.80 20.57
N ASP A 189 1.00 8.43 20.56
CA ASP A 189 0.14 8.56 19.40
C ASP A 189 0.05 10.03 18.98
N LYS A 190 0.37 10.27 17.72
CA LYS A 190 0.26 11.61 17.14
C LYS A 190 -1.09 11.72 16.43
N SER A 191 -2.01 12.44 17.06
CA SER A 191 -3.30 12.80 16.44
C SER A 191 -3.16 14.07 15.60
N ILE A 192 -3.92 14.15 14.51
CA ILE A 192 -3.99 15.29 13.61
C ILE A 192 -5.47 15.62 13.38
N SER A 193 -5.80 16.92 13.44
CA SER A 193 -7.16 17.43 13.27
C SER A 193 -8.13 16.85 14.29
N THR A 194 -7.89 17.14 15.57
CA THR A 194 -8.74 16.70 16.69
C THR A 194 -9.92 17.64 16.89
N LYS A 195 -11.09 17.07 17.18
CA LYS A 195 -12.31 17.79 17.54
C LYS A 195 -13.03 17.06 18.66
N PHE A 196 -13.77 17.81 19.47
CA PHE A 196 -14.65 17.23 20.48
C PHE A 196 -16.05 17.06 19.90
N ILE A 197 -16.60 15.86 20.03
CA ILE A 197 -17.92 15.50 19.52
C ILE A 197 -18.80 15.12 20.70
N LYS A 198 -19.99 15.70 20.74
CA LYS A 198 -21.00 15.30 21.73
C LYS A 198 -21.53 13.92 21.38
N ALA A 199 -21.78 13.08 22.38
CA ALA A 199 -22.35 11.75 22.16
C ALA A 199 -23.65 11.79 21.34
N LEU A 200 -24.44 12.86 21.42
CA LEU A 200 -25.67 13.05 20.65
C LEU A 200 -25.44 13.16 19.13
N GLU A 201 -24.27 13.61 18.68
CA GLU A 201 -23.96 13.84 17.26
C GLU A 201 -23.48 12.57 16.53
N LEU A 202 -23.13 11.52 17.27
CA LEU A 202 -22.70 10.24 16.70
C LEU A 202 -23.89 9.48 16.06
N PRO A 203 -23.64 8.61 15.07
CA PRO A 203 -24.67 7.69 14.57
C PRO A 203 -25.24 6.80 15.68
N ILE A 204 -26.53 6.44 15.56
CA ILE A 204 -27.26 5.65 16.57
C ILE A 204 -26.55 4.31 16.84
N ASP A 205 -26.10 3.63 15.79
CA ASP A 205 -25.43 2.33 15.92
C ASP A 205 -24.08 2.45 16.62
N THR A 206 -23.32 3.52 16.34
CA THR A 206 -22.08 3.85 17.05
C THR A 206 -22.34 4.07 18.54
N LYS A 207 -23.40 4.80 18.91
CA LYS A 207 -23.74 5.03 20.33
C LYS A 207 -24.08 3.72 21.03
N ARG A 208 -24.95 2.90 20.42
CA ARG A 208 -25.33 1.58 20.97
C ARG A 208 -24.10 0.70 21.20
N LEU A 209 -23.17 0.71 20.26
CA LEU A 209 -21.91 -0.01 20.36
C LEU A 209 -21.04 0.52 21.54
N LEU A 210 -20.88 1.83 21.66
CA LEU A 210 -20.11 2.44 22.75
C LEU A 210 -20.71 2.12 24.12
N VAL A 211 -22.04 2.21 24.28
CA VAL A 211 -22.74 1.83 25.52
C VAL A 211 -22.53 0.34 25.86
N ARG A 212 -22.62 -0.55 24.86
CA ARG A 212 -22.38 -1.99 25.04
C ARG A 212 -20.96 -2.28 25.55
N HIS A 213 -19.97 -1.52 25.11
CA HIS A 213 -18.58 -1.61 25.55
C HIS A 213 -18.28 -0.79 26.82
N LYS A 214 -19.30 -0.26 27.50
CA LYS A 214 -19.19 0.59 28.71
C LYS A 214 -18.41 1.89 28.49
N PHE A 215 -18.39 2.40 27.26
CA PHE A 215 -17.80 3.68 26.91
C PHE A 215 -18.89 4.75 26.76
N ASP A 216 -19.75 4.94 27.76
CA ASP A 216 -20.82 5.93 27.72
C ASP A 216 -20.34 7.25 28.35
N TYR A 217 -19.82 8.14 27.50
CA TYR A 217 -19.30 9.45 27.91
C TYR A 217 -20.07 10.56 27.19
N PRO A 218 -20.24 11.73 27.82
CA PRO A 218 -20.99 12.83 27.21
C PRO A 218 -20.28 13.43 25.98
N VAL A 219 -18.94 13.37 25.95
CA VAL A 219 -18.08 13.97 24.93
C VAL A 219 -16.91 13.05 24.62
N TYR A 220 -16.58 12.91 23.34
CA TYR A 220 -15.41 12.17 22.85
C TYR A 220 -14.46 13.10 22.09
N GLU A 221 -13.15 12.84 22.19
CA GLU A 221 -12.15 13.44 21.30
C GLU A 221 -12.04 12.56 20.04
N GLU A 222 -12.45 13.08 18.88
CA GLU A 222 -12.28 12.42 17.57
C GLU A 222 -11.11 13.05 16.82
N CYS A 223 -10.32 12.23 16.11
CA CYS A 223 -9.33 12.74 15.16
C CYS A 223 -9.56 12.20 13.74
N GLN A 224 -9.11 12.96 12.74
CA GLN A 224 -9.16 12.52 11.34
C GLN A 224 -8.02 11.55 11.01
N THR A 225 -6.87 11.73 11.63
CA THR A 225 -5.69 10.90 11.41
C THR A 225 -4.96 10.66 12.72
N LEU A 226 -4.57 9.42 12.95
CA LEU A 226 -3.76 9.00 14.08
C LEU A 226 -2.52 8.27 13.58
N ILE A 227 -1.36 8.59 14.12
CA ILE A 227 -0.12 7.84 13.86
C ILE A 227 0.22 7.07 15.13
N HIS A 228 0.14 5.75 15.04
CA HIS A 228 0.44 4.81 16.11
C HIS A 228 1.40 3.73 15.57
N ASN A 229 2.48 3.42 16.28
CA ASN A 229 3.49 2.42 15.86
C ASN A 229 3.98 2.60 14.40
N HIS A 230 4.15 3.86 13.97
CA HIS A 230 4.52 4.26 12.59
C HIS A 230 3.50 3.91 11.50
N VAL A 231 2.31 3.42 11.87
CA VAL A 231 1.17 3.22 10.96
C VAL A 231 0.23 4.42 11.07
N LYS A 232 -0.24 4.90 9.92
CA LYS A 232 -1.12 6.06 9.82
C LYS A 232 -2.57 5.59 9.66
N PHE A 233 -3.36 5.69 10.71
CA PHE A 233 -4.80 5.46 10.66
C PHE A 233 -5.49 6.70 10.13
N MET A 234 -6.26 6.56 9.05
CA MET A 234 -7.08 7.64 8.49
C MET A 234 -8.52 7.18 8.35
N ARG A 235 -9.47 8.07 8.61
CA ARG A 235 -10.89 7.78 8.41
C ARG A 235 -11.16 7.33 6.97
N ASN A 236 -11.99 6.31 6.77
CA ASN A 236 -12.28 5.62 5.51
C ASN A 236 -11.13 4.79 4.93
N SER A 237 -10.08 4.53 5.70
CA SER A 237 -9.07 3.54 5.33
C SER A 237 -9.52 2.11 5.65
N VAL A 238 -9.03 1.16 4.87
CA VAL A 238 -9.28 -0.28 5.07
C VAL A 238 -8.10 -0.96 5.74
N PHE A 239 -8.41 -1.89 6.64
CA PHE A 239 -7.45 -2.76 7.32
C PHE A 239 -7.86 -4.22 7.19
N ILE A 240 -6.89 -5.12 7.36
CA ILE A 240 -7.11 -6.58 7.37
C ILE A 240 -7.04 -7.04 8.82
N THR A 241 -8.11 -7.66 9.30
CA THR A 241 -8.24 -8.05 10.71
C THR A 241 -7.97 -9.52 10.94
N LYS A 242 -8.42 -10.36 10.00
CA LYS A 242 -8.28 -11.82 10.07
C LYS A 242 -8.02 -12.40 8.69
N LEU A 243 -7.37 -13.55 8.65
CA LEU A 243 -7.32 -14.41 7.48
C LEU A 243 -8.21 -15.62 7.77
N LEU A 244 -9.29 -15.75 7.02
CA LEU A 244 -10.25 -16.84 7.11
C LEU A 244 -9.73 -18.06 6.35
N TYR A 245 -10.06 -19.23 6.88
CA TYR A 245 -9.77 -20.54 6.28
C TYR A 245 -8.26 -20.86 6.13
N GLN A 246 -7.95 -22.07 5.69
CA GLN A 246 -6.58 -22.47 5.32
C GLN A 246 -6.06 -21.69 4.10
N GLU A 247 -6.97 -21.15 3.28
CA GLU A 247 -6.68 -20.42 2.05
C GLU A 247 -6.28 -18.96 2.27
N GLU A 248 -6.25 -18.50 3.53
CA GLU A 248 -5.77 -17.17 3.93
C GLU A 248 -6.58 -16.01 3.32
N ILE A 249 -7.90 -16.20 3.19
CA ILE A 249 -8.81 -15.19 2.62
C ILE A 249 -8.94 -14.02 3.60
N PRO A 250 -8.61 -12.77 3.23
CA PRO A 250 -8.67 -11.64 4.14
C PRO A 250 -10.11 -11.26 4.52
N GLU A 251 -10.33 -10.97 5.79
CA GLU A 251 -11.48 -10.21 6.28
C GLU A 251 -11.07 -8.74 6.42
N PHE A 252 -11.83 -7.86 5.78
CA PHE A 252 -11.54 -6.43 5.74
C PHE A 252 -12.44 -5.65 6.71
N VAL A 253 -11.93 -4.54 7.22
CA VAL A 253 -12.72 -3.56 7.96
C VAL A 253 -12.45 -2.15 7.48
N LEU A 254 -13.50 -1.33 7.44
CA LEU A 254 -13.44 0.07 7.08
C LEU A 254 -13.44 0.94 8.34
N LEU A 255 -12.43 1.79 8.49
CA LEU A 255 -12.33 2.70 9.62
C LEU A 255 -13.35 3.84 9.51
N ARG A 256 -14.32 3.91 10.41
CA ARG A 256 -15.37 4.95 10.40
C ARG A 256 -15.07 6.11 11.33
N HIS A 257 -14.58 5.84 12.54
CA HIS A 257 -14.25 6.85 13.54
C HIS A 257 -13.00 6.44 14.34
N ILE A 258 -12.20 7.44 14.73
CA ILE A 258 -11.06 7.28 15.63
C ILE A 258 -11.36 8.12 16.87
N LEU A 259 -11.71 7.46 17.97
CA LEU A 259 -12.12 8.13 19.20
C LEU A 259 -11.08 7.90 20.29
N LYS A 260 -10.85 8.91 21.11
CA LYS A 260 -10.11 8.78 22.35
C LYS A 260 -11.06 8.58 23.50
N VAL A 261 -10.83 7.52 24.25
CA VAL A 261 -11.56 7.21 25.48
C VAL A 261 -10.55 7.19 26.61
N GLU A 262 -10.74 8.08 27.58
CA GLU A 262 -9.82 8.31 28.68
C GLU A 262 -8.39 8.66 28.20
N LYS A 263 -7.49 7.68 28.22
CA LYS A 263 -6.08 7.80 27.80
C LYS A 263 -5.74 6.93 26.58
N SER A 264 -6.70 6.20 26.03
CA SER A 264 -6.47 5.22 24.96
C SER A 264 -7.31 5.55 23.73
N TRP A 265 -6.76 5.30 22.55
CA TRP A 265 -7.48 5.43 21.30
C TRP A 265 -8.18 4.13 20.94
N ILE A 266 -9.43 4.24 20.52
CA ILE A 266 -10.25 3.14 20.01
C ILE A 266 -10.67 3.45 18.57
N LEU A 267 -10.86 2.39 17.79
CA LEU A 267 -11.33 2.47 16.41
C LEU A 267 -12.75 1.95 16.35
N ILE A 268 -13.64 2.72 15.74
CA ILE A 268 -14.96 2.21 15.32
C ILE A 268 -14.83 1.84 13.86
N VAL A 269 -15.02 0.56 13.58
CA VAL A 269 -14.86 0.00 12.25
C VAL A 269 -16.14 -0.67 11.80
N GLN A 270 -16.35 -0.70 10.49
CA GLN A 270 -17.42 -1.43 9.83
C GLN A 270 -16.82 -2.66 9.16
N HIS A 271 -17.44 -3.83 9.37
CA HIS A 271 -16.98 -5.05 8.72
C HIS A 271 -17.32 -5.02 7.23
N LEU A 272 -16.41 -5.58 6.43
CA LEU A 272 -16.56 -5.76 5.00
C LEU A 272 -16.46 -7.26 4.70
N GLN A 273 -17.44 -7.78 3.98
CA GLN A 273 -17.43 -9.18 3.56
C GLN A 273 -16.67 -9.30 2.24
N THR A 274 -15.68 -10.19 2.20
CA THR A 274 -15.00 -10.59 0.97
C THR A 274 -15.91 -11.52 0.16
N VAL A 275 -16.30 -11.08 -1.03
CA VAL A 275 -17.23 -11.81 -1.93
C VAL A 275 -16.44 -12.82 -2.76
N SER A 276 -15.42 -12.35 -3.47
CA SER A 276 -14.56 -13.15 -4.34
C SER A 276 -13.25 -12.43 -4.65
N PHE A 277 -12.27 -13.16 -5.18
CA PHE A 277 -11.07 -12.57 -5.76
C PHE A 277 -11.20 -12.51 -7.28
N ASP A 278 -11.15 -11.31 -7.86
CA ASP A 278 -11.13 -11.12 -9.31
C ASP A 278 -9.68 -11.21 -9.81
N GLU A 279 -9.36 -12.30 -10.51
CA GLU A 279 -8.02 -12.52 -11.05
C GLU A 279 -7.64 -11.55 -12.17
N THR A 280 -8.61 -11.02 -12.90
CA THR A 280 -8.38 -10.09 -14.00
C THR A 280 -8.03 -8.72 -13.45
N LEU A 281 -8.78 -8.24 -12.46
CA LEU A 281 -8.50 -6.99 -11.75
C LEU A 281 -7.41 -7.13 -10.67
N TRP A 282 -7.04 -8.37 -10.34
CA TRP A 282 -6.13 -8.73 -9.26
C TRP A 282 -6.50 -8.05 -7.93
N SER A 283 -7.79 -8.07 -7.60
CA SER A 283 -8.38 -7.34 -6.47
C SER A 283 -9.49 -8.17 -5.81
N TYR A 284 -9.70 -7.98 -4.50
CA TYR A 284 -10.80 -8.61 -3.79
C TYR A 284 -12.06 -7.78 -3.95
N GLU A 285 -13.14 -8.39 -4.43
CA GLU A 285 -14.47 -7.80 -4.39
C GLU A 285 -15.02 -7.87 -2.96
N ILE A 286 -15.57 -6.77 -2.49
CA ILE A 286 -16.07 -6.60 -1.13
C ILE A 286 -17.50 -6.05 -1.11
N SER A 287 -18.25 -6.40 -0.07
CA SER A 287 -19.56 -5.84 0.23
C SER A 287 -19.60 -5.26 1.64
N TYR A 288 -20.39 -4.19 1.82
CA TYR A 288 -20.56 -3.54 3.11
C TYR A 288 -21.49 -4.33 4.01
N LEU A 289 -21.04 -4.68 5.21
CA LEU A 289 -21.90 -5.24 6.26
C LEU A 289 -22.39 -4.12 7.17
N GLU A 290 -23.62 -4.22 7.69
CA GLU A 290 -24.16 -3.25 8.67
C GLU A 290 -23.47 -3.35 10.04
N GLN A 291 -22.73 -4.44 10.28
CA GLN A 291 -22.07 -4.70 11.55
C GLN A 291 -20.91 -3.72 11.82
N LEU A 292 -21.04 -2.97 12.92
CA LEU A 292 -19.97 -2.16 13.51
C LEU A 292 -19.32 -2.88 14.69
N SER A 293 -18.02 -2.67 14.87
CA SER A 293 -17.27 -3.18 16.01
C SER A 293 -16.26 -2.14 16.53
N VAL A 294 -15.91 -2.29 17.81
CA VAL A 294 -14.81 -1.53 18.43
C VAL A 294 -13.56 -2.39 18.33
N MET A 295 -12.48 -1.82 17.80
CA MET A 295 -11.18 -2.48 17.72
C MET A 295 -10.10 -1.62 18.37
N ASN A 296 -9.08 -2.31 18.90
CA ASN A 296 -7.85 -1.67 19.32
C ASN A 296 -6.93 -1.41 18.11
N LEU A 297 -6.00 -0.48 18.27
CA LEU A 297 -5.03 -0.13 17.22
C LEU A 297 -4.17 -1.31 16.80
N ASP A 298 -3.66 -2.08 17.77
CA ASP A 298 -2.77 -3.22 17.53
C ASP A 298 -3.45 -4.35 16.75
N GLU A 299 -4.75 -4.57 16.97
CA GLU A 299 -5.53 -5.58 16.26
C GLU A 299 -5.54 -5.35 14.75
N CYS A 300 -5.54 -4.08 14.31
CA CYS A 300 -5.58 -3.71 12.89
C CYS A 300 -4.22 -3.80 12.18
N ILE A 301 -3.10 -3.86 12.91
CA ILE A 301 -1.75 -3.85 12.33
C ILE A 301 -1.06 -5.22 12.35
N ASN A 302 -1.65 -6.18 13.06
CA ASN A 302 -1.04 -7.49 13.30
C ASN A 302 -0.74 -8.29 12.03
N ILE A 303 -1.66 -8.29 11.06
CA ILE A 303 -1.52 -9.05 9.81
C ILE A 303 -0.74 -8.25 8.78
N LEU A 304 -1.20 -7.03 8.51
CA LEU A 304 -0.59 -6.14 7.53
C LEU A 304 -0.53 -4.73 8.11
N PRO A 305 0.65 -4.20 8.46
CA PRO A 305 0.81 -2.83 8.91
C PRO A 305 0.83 -1.85 7.72
N HIS A 306 -0.10 -2.02 6.79
CA HIS A 306 -0.30 -1.18 5.63
C HIS A 306 -1.78 -0.85 5.47
N VAL A 307 -2.05 0.39 5.14
CA VAL A 307 -3.39 0.95 5.02
C VAL A 307 -3.87 0.75 3.59
N LEU A 308 -5.10 0.31 3.40
CA LEU A 308 -5.67 0.02 2.08
C LEU A 308 -6.78 1.01 1.72
N ASP A 309 -7.06 1.11 0.43
CA ASP A 309 -8.13 1.92 -0.14
C ASP A 309 -9.19 1.04 -0.81
N ILE A 310 -10.42 1.55 -0.89
CA ILE A 310 -11.52 0.94 -1.65
C ILE A 310 -11.63 1.64 -3.00
N TYR A 311 -11.76 0.85 -4.06
CA TYR A 311 -11.97 1.30 -5.42
C TYR A 311 -13.38 0.90 -5.88
N SER A 312 -14.19 1.85 -6.33
CA SER A 312 -15.54 1.59 -6.85
C SER A 312 -15.52 1.42 -8.36
N LEU A 313 -16.13 0.35 -8.87
CA LEU A 313 -16.22 0.05 -10.29
C LEU A 313 -17.54 -0.67 -10.61
N ASN A 314 -18.33 -0.12 -11.54
CA ASN A 314 -19.62 -0.69 -11.98
C ASN A 314 -20.51 -1.17 -10.82
N ASP A 315 -20.71 -0.30 -9.82
CA ASP A 315 -21.48 -0.56 -8.59
C ASP A 315 -20.91 -1.65 -7.66
N ALA A 316 -19.77 -2.24 -7.99
CA ALA A 316 -19.00 -3.12 -7.11
C ALA A 316 -17.81 -2.37 -6.45
N TYR A 317 -17.31 -2.94 -5.36
CA TYR A 317 -16.22 -2.36 -4.57
C TYR A 317 -15.06 -3.32 -4.47
N PHE A 318 -13.84 -2.81 -4.65
CA PHE A 318 -12.63 -3.62 -4.73
C PHE A 318 -11.55 -3.12 -3.77
N VAL A 319 -10.81 -4.05 -3.18
CA VAL A 319 -9.60 -3.77 -2.39
C VAL A 319 -8.43 -4.50 -3.02
N ASN A 320 -7.40 -3.74 -3.39
CA ASN A 320 -6.17 -4.29 -3.95
C ASN A 320 -5.15 -4.52 -2.83
N VAL A 321 -4.66 -5.75 -2.70
CA VAL A 321 -3.61 -6.09 -1.74
C VAL A 321 -2.34 -6.43 -2.51
N LEU A 322 -1.27 -5.65 -2.29
CA LEU A 322 0.00 -5.86 -2.99
C LEU A 322 0.68 -7.17 -2.57
N THR A 323 0.71 -7.44 -1.26
CA THR A 323 1.53 -8.50 -0.67
C THR A 323 0.74 -9.76 -0.41
N ARG A 324 1.37 -10.92 -0.57
CA ARG A 324 0.79 -12.17 -0.13
C ARG A 324 0.66 -12.15 1.39
N LEU A 325 -0.54 -12.48 1.87
CA LEU A 325 -0.85 -12.46 3.29
C LEU A 325 -0.40 -13.78 3.92
N THR A 326 0.12 -13.72 5.14
CA THR A 326 0.44 -14.89 5.97
C THR A 326 0.46 -14.44 7.42
N VAL A 327 -0.03 -15.31 8.31
CA VAL A 327 0.17 -15.16 9.76
C VAL A 327 1.59 -15.56 10.14
#